data_AF-A0A1Y4GPU3-F1
#
_entry.id   AF-A0A1Y4GPU3-F1
#
_cell.length_a   1.000
_cell.length_b   1.000
_cell.length_c   1.000
_cell.angle_alpha   90.00
_cell.angle_beta   90.00
_cell.angle_gamma   90.00
#
_symmetry.space_group_name_H-M   'P 1'
#
loop_
_entity.id
_entity.type
_entity.pdbx_description
1 polymer ?
#
loop_
_entity_poly.entity_id
_entity_poly.type
_entity_poly.pdbx_seq_one_letter_code
_entity_poly.pdbx_strand_id
1 'polypeptide(L)'
;MEKNSWHEEIDFHCKFGMWPFQKSLDITPAGFLYCGELFPLKTITRLRWGIDQKRGGIFPKVAYLATFGTATREFTIKTKQKDFYEHLTQRFWRAAGCRLMAEMLEKLKKGGSCVFGDFSISDGGLTVRPKGLFKSQRSEFFEWAKLKWGIVNGNLVFTPSDAPERPIASASFLWVDNAHILSVALALLQERPDKRRLSAIAD
;
A
#
# COMPACT_ATOMS: atom_id res chain seq x y z
N MET A 1 -18.76 2.03 29.50
CA MET A 1 -18.38 3.40 29.08
C MET A 1 -17.13 3.28 28.23
N GLU A 2 -17.25 2.91 26.95
CA GLU A 2 -16.12 2.63 26.03
C GLU A 2 -16.52 2.88 24.56
N LYS A 3 -17.14 4.02 24.25
CA LYS A 3 -17.43 4.41 22.84
C LYS A 3 -16.60 5.62 22.36
N ASN A 4 -15.96 6.34 23.28
CA ASN A 4 -15.33 7.62 22.96
C ASN A 4 -13.84 7.53 22.58
N SER A 5 -13.10 6.45 22.93
CA SER A 5 -11.66 6.40 22.67
C SER A 5 -11.28 6.21 21.20
N TRP A 6 -12.14 5.57 20.38
CA TRP A 6 -11.87 5.33 18.97
C TRP A 6 -12.13 6.54 18.06
N HIS A 7 -13.04 7.43 18.47
CA HIS A 7 -13.44 8.58 17.65
C HIS A 7 -12.36 9.67 17.64
N GLU A 8 -11.74 9.94 18.79
CA GLU A 8 -10.63 10.91 18.91
C GLU A 8 -9.34 10.46 18.20
N GLU A 9 -9.20 9.16 17.90
CA GLU A 9 -8.03 8.58 17.25
C GLU A 9 -8.05 8.63 15.71
N ILE A 10 -9.13 9.09 15.09
CA ILE A 10 -9.24 9.18 13.62
C ILE A 10 -9.27 10.64 13.15
N ASP A 11 -9.75 11.56 13.99
CA ASP A 11 -9.91 12.96 13.62
C ASP A 11 -8.56 13.60 13.23
N PHE A 12 -8.49 14.00 11.98
CA PHE A 12 -7.34 14.65 11.38
C PHE A 12 -7.88 15.70 10.41
N HIS A 13 -7.50 16.96 10.61
CA HIS A 13 -7.84 18.06 9.72
C HIS A 13 -6.57 18.62 9.10
N CYS A 14 -6.55 18.80 7.79
CA CYS A 14 -5.45 19.52 7.16
C CYS A 14 -5.87 20.35 5.95
N LYS A 15 -5.09 21.40 5.70
CA LYS A 15 -5.16 22.21 4.49
C LYS A 15 -3.78 22.27 3.85
N PHE A 16 -3.70 22.10 2.53
CA PHE A 16 -2.45 22.03 1.79
C PHE A 16 -2.59 22.68 0.41
N GLY A 17 -1.47 23.11 -0.16
CA GLY A 17 -1.45 23.93 -1.37
C GLY A 17 -1.33 25.42 -1.08
N MET A 18 -1.11 26.21 -2.13
CA MET A 18 -0.93 27.65 -2.04
C MET A 18 -2.25 28.35 -2.30
N TRP A 19 -2.55 29.42 -1.58
CA TRP A 19 -3.71 30.26 -1.83
C TRP A 19 -3.70 30.79 -3.28
N PRO A 20 -4.82 30.80 -4.02
CA PRO A 20 -6.19 30.40 -3.64
C PRO A 20 -6.54 28.91 -3.87
N PHE A 21 -5.60 28.08 -4.33
CA PHE A 21 -5.82 26.67 -4.69
C PHE A 21 -5.63 25.70 -3.52
N GLN A 22 -5.93 26.15 -2.31
CA GLN A 22 -5.78 25.34 -1.12
C GLN A 22 -6.82 24.21 -1.14
N LYS A 23 -6.37 23.01 -0.82
CA LYS A 23 -7.20 21.82 -0.68
C LYS A 23 -7.29 21.44 0.79
N SER A 24 -8.37 20.80 1.19
CA SER A 24 -8.54 20.27 2.54
C SER A 24 -8.74 18.76 2.52
N LEU A 25 -8.30 18.10 3.59
CA LEU A 25 -8.65 16.72 3.87
C LEU A 25 -8.96 16.59 5.36
N ASP A 26 -10.15 16.07 5.64
CA ASP A 26 -10.51 15.57 6.97
C ASP A 26 -10.65 14.06 6.93
N ILE A 27 -10.08 13.39 7.92
CA ILE A 27 -10.30 11.95 8.12
C ILE A 27 -11.11 11.83 9.40
N THR A 28 -12.27 11.19 9.31
CA THR A 28 -13.21 11.01 10.41
C THR A 28 -13.72 9.57 10.38
N PRO A 29 -14.41 9.09 11.44
CA PRO A 29 -15.08 7.79 11.42
C PRO A 29 -16.10 7.63 10.28
N ALA A 30 -16.66 8.73 9.77
CA ALA A 30 -17.57 8.69 8.62
C ALA A 30 -16.85 8.44 7.29
N GLY A 31 -15.61 8.90 7.15
CA GLY A 31 -14.88 8.85 5.88
C GLY A 31 -13.82 9.93 5.72
N PHE A 32 -13.34 10.05 4.49
CA PHE A 32 -12.38 11.05 4.06
C PHE A 32 -13.18 12.21 3.44
N LEU A 33 -13.18 13.38 4.06
CA LEU A 33 -13.79 14.59 3.52
C LEU A 33 -12.72 15.38 2.77
N TYR A 34 -12.70 15.30 1.44
CA TYR A 34 -11.70 15.95 0.61
C TYR A 34 -12.33 17.12 -0.14
N CYS A 35 -11.84 18.34 0.13
CA CYS A 35 -12.38 19.58 -0.44
C CYS A 35 -13.92 19.70 -0.32
N GLY A 36 -14.49 19.24 0.79
CA GLY A 36 -15.94 19.28 1.05
C GLY A 36 -16.74 18.07 0.53
N GLU A 37 -16.10 17.13 -0.17
CA GLU A 37 -16.74 15.90 -0.65
C GLU A 37 -16.40 14.70 0.26
N LEU A 38 -17.41 14.02 0.78
CA LEU A 38 -17.25 12.87 1.67
C LEU A 38 -17.09 11.57 0.89
N PHE A 39 -15.98 10.86 1.13
CA PHE A 39 -15.71 9.51 0.68
C PHE A 39 -15.84 8.54 1.87
N PRO A 40 -16.95 7.80 1.99
CA PRO A 40 -17.14 6.89 3.12
C PRO A 40 -16.02 5.85 3.21
N LEU A 41 -15.63 5.45 4.43
CA LEU A 41 -14.49 4.52 4.63
C LEU A 41 -14.60 3.26 3.79
N LYS A 42 -15.80 2.69 3.65
CA LYS A 42 -16.09 1.50 2.83
C LYS A 42 -15.80 1.66 1.34
N THR A 43 -15.75 2.90 0.85
CA THR A 43 -15.50 3.20 -0.58
C THR A 43 -14.02 3.36 -0.89
N ILE A 44 -13.16 3.48 0.13
CA ILE A 44 -11.72 3.59 -0.03
C ILE A 44 -11.17 2.21 -0.39
N THR A 45 -10.60 2.08 -1.59
CA THR A 45 -10.09 0.80 -2.12
C THR A 45 -8.59 0.80 -2.33
N ARG A 46 -7.96 1.98 -2.31
CA ARG A 46 -6.53 2.12 -2.59
C ARG A 46 -5.87 3.12 -1.64
N LEU A 47 -4.68 2.76 -1.18
CA LEU A 47 -3.76 3.63 -0.48
C LEU A 47 -2.35 3.46 -1.07
N ARG A 48 -1.63 4.58 -1.23
CA ARG A 48 -0.21 4.62 -1.60
C ARG A 48 0.48 5.73 -0.83
N TRP A 49 1.73 5.55 -0.46
CA TRP A 49 2.51 6.64 0.10
C TRP A 49 4.00 6.39 -0.03
N GLY A 50 4.81 7.44 -0.06
CA GLY A 50 6.24 7.28 -0.17
C GLY A 50 6.94 8.60 -0.43
N ILE A 51 8.23 8.48 -0.77
CA ILE A 51 9.11 9.62 -0.94
C ILE A 51 9.56 9.67 -2.40
N ASP A 52 9.20 10.75 -3.09
CA ASP A 52 9.74 11.10 -4.39
C ASP A 52 11.04 11.91 -4.18
N GLN A 53 12.17 11.26 -4.47
CA GLN A 53 13.49 11.88 -4.39
C GLN A 53 14.03 12.06 -5.80
N LYS A 54 14.04 13.30 -6.31
CA LYS A 54 14.73 13.63 -7.56
C LYS A 54 16.23 13.72 -7.30
N ARG A 55 17.01 12.82 -7.89
CA ARG A 55 18.47 12.85 -7.92
C ARG A 55 18.93 13.70 -9.13
N GLY A 56 19.69 14.77 -8.88
CA GLY A 56 20.22 15.69 -9.90
C GLY A 56 19.86 17.17 -9.67
N GLY A 57 20.87 18.06 -9.78
CA GLY A 57 20.80 19.50 -9.46
C GLY A 57 21.62 19.89 -8.23
N ILE A 58 21.80 21.20 -7.98
CA ILE A 58 22.64 21.74 -6.89
C ILE A 58 22.15 21.29 -5.49
N PHE A 59 20.84 21.01 -5.35
CA PHE A 59 20.25 20.49 -4.11
C PHE A 59 19.26 19.35 -4.39
N PRO A 60 19.34 18.21 -3.67
CA PRO A 60 18.34 17.15 -3.75
C PRO A 60 16.93 17.69 -3.45
N LYS A 61 15.95 17.33 -4.28
CA LYS A 61 14.55 17.69 -4.04
C LYS A 61 13.79 16.48 -3.53
N VAL A 62 13.33 16.56 -2.28
CA VAL A 62 12.49 15.56 -1.63
C VAL A 62 11.05 16.05 -1.61
N ALA A 63 10.13 15.19 -2.00
CA ALA A 63 8.70 15.37 -1.80
C ALA A 63 8.09 14.10 -1.22
N TYR A 64 7.22 14.26 -0.24
CA TYR A 64 6.44 13.19 0.33
C TYR A 64 5.06 13.17 -0.34
N LEU A 65 4.63 11.99 -0.76
CA LEU A 65 3.35 11.78 -1.42
C LEU A 65 2.53 10.78 -0.63
N ALA A 66 1.25 11.08 -0.43
CA ALA A 66 0.26 10.16 0.11
C ALA A 66 -1.00 10.22 -0.75
N THR A 67 -1.50 9.06 -1.17
CA THR A 67 -2.63 8.93 -2.07
C THR A 67 -3.67 8.00 -1.47
N PHE A 68 -4.93 8.40 -1.52
CA PHE A 68 -6.06 7.52 -1.30
C PHE A 68 -6.96 7.51 -2.54
N GLY A 69 -7.86 6.54 -2.64
CA GLY A 69 -8.84 6.54 -3.71
C GLY A 69 -9.94 5.51 -3.53
N THR A 70 -10.92 5.61 -4.41
CA THR A 70 -12.06 4.71 -4.55
C THR A 70 -11.89 3.83 -5.79
N ALA A 71 -12.92 3.07 -6.14
CA ALA A 71 -12.93 2.30 -7.39
C ALA A 71 -12.71 3.18 -8.64
N THR A 72 -13.14 4.45 -8.62
CA THR A 72 -13.18 5.32 -9.81
C THR A 72 -12.33 6.57 -9.71
N ARG A 73 -11.91 6.99 -8.52
CA ARG A 73 -11.19 8.26 -8.30
C ARG A 73 -9.99 8.07 -7.38
N GLU A 74 -8.98 8.91 -7.57
CA GLU A 74 -7.80 8.97 -6.71
C GLU A 74 -7.39 10.40 -6.40
N PHE A 75 -6.77 10.59 -5.24
CA PHE A 75 -6.37 11.89 -4.73
C PHE A 75 -5.00 11.83 -4.08
N THR A 76 -4.04 12.56 -4.64
CA THR A 76 -2.67 12.63 -4.13
C THR A 76 -2.42 13.93 -3.39
N ILE A 77 -1.89 13.81 -2.19
CA ILE A 77 -1.41 14.88 -1.34
C ILE A 77 0.11 14.89 -1.46
N LYS A 78 0.67 16.06 -1.78
CA LYS A 78 2.12 16.28 -1.91
C LYS A 78 2.57 17.31 -0.90
N THR A 79 3.61 17.00 -0.14
CA THR A 79 4.15 17.86 0.91
C THR A 79 5.67 17.78 0.98
N LYS A 80 6.30 18.81 1.55
CA LYS A 80 7.72 18.80 1.93
C LYS A 80 7.92 18.60 3.44
N GLN A 81 6.85 18.69 4.22
CA GLN A 81 6.89 18.57 5.67
C GLN A 81 6.79 17.09 6.06
N LYS A 82 7.87 16.56 6.65
CA LYS A 82 7.97 15.14 7.02
C LYS A 82 6.97 14.77 8.11
N ASP A 83 6.91 15.55 9.20
CA ASP A 83 6.04 15.25 10.34
C ASP A 83 4.56 15.20 9.94
N PHE A 84 4.12 16.17 9.12
CA PHE A 84 2.78 16.17 8.55
C PHE A 84 2.50 14.91 7.72
N TYR A 85 3.46 14.47 6.91
CA TYR A 85 3.34 13.25 6.13
C TYR A 85 3.25 12.00 7.01
N GLU A 86 4.06 11.90 8.06
CA GLU A 86 4.02 10.78 9.01
C GLU A 86 2.65 10.69 9.69
N HIS A 87 2.13 11.81 10.21
CA HIS A 87 0.78 11.84 10.77
C HIS A 87 -0.30 11.46 9.75
N LEU A 88 -0.23 11.98 8.52
CA LEU A 88 -1.20 11.67 7.46
C LEU A 88 -1.22 10.16 7.13
N THR A 89 -0.06 9.55 6.95
CA THR A 89 0.04 8.13 6.61
C THR A 89 -0.38 7.21 7.75
N GLN A 90 -0.13 7.59 9.01
CA GLN A 90 -0.69 6.89 10.17
C GLN A 90 -2.23 6.90 10.16
N ARG A 91 -2.83 8.05 9.83
CA ARG A 91 -4.29 8.18 9.75
C ARG A 91 -4.88 7.38 8.57
N PHE A 92 -4.18 7.32 7.42
CA PHE A 92 -4.58 6.43 6.32
C PHE A 92 -4.63 4.97 6.75
N TRP A 93 -3.59 4.52 7.47
CA TRP A 93 -3.54 3.16 7.99
C TRP A 93 -4.69 2.86 8.95
N ARG A 94 -4.91 3.73 9.94
CA ARG A 94 -5.98 3.57 10.94
C ARG A 94 -7.37 3.59 10.29
N ALA A 95 -7.61 4.48 9.33
CA ALA A 95 -8.93 4.67 8.74
C ALA A 95 -9.31 3.59 7.72
N ALA A 96 -8.35 3.08 6.93
CA ALA A 96 -8.65 2.12 5.86
C ALA A 96 -7.62 0.98 5.72
N GLY A 97 -6.37 1.16 6.15
CA GLY A 97 -5.30 0.17 5.99
C GLY A 97 -5.61 -1.20 6.60
N CYS A 98 -6.02 -1.24 7.87
CA CYS A 98 -6.37 -2.51 8.54
C CYS A 98 -7.54 -3.23 7.86
N ARG A 99 -8.58 -2.48 7.45
CA ARG A 99 -9.74 -3.04 6.73
C ARG A 99 -9.31 -3.62 5.37
N LEU A 100 -8.53 -2.88 4.59
CA LEU A 100 -8.04 -3.33 3.29
C LEU A 100 -7.15 -4.58 3.41
N MET A 101 -6.35 -4.67 4.48
CA MET A 101 -5.59 -5.88 4.78
C MET A 101 -6.51 -7.07 5.08
N ALA A 102 -7.50 -6.91 5.94
CA ALA A 102 -8.48 -7.96 6.25
C ALA A 102 -9.23 -8.43 4.98
N GLU A 103 -9.71 -7.50 4.16
CA GLU A 103 -10.37 -7.81 2.89
C GLU A 103 -9.45 -8.56 1.91
N MET A 104 -8.17 -8.17 1.83
CA MET A 104 -7.17 -8.89 1.04
C MET A 104 -7.02 -10.33 1.54
N LEU A 105 -6.79 -10.54 2.83
CA LEU A 105 -6.58 -11.87 3.40
C LEU A 105 -7.81 -12.77 3.23
N GLU A 106 -9.00 -12.24 3.45
CA GLU A 106 -10.26 -12.95 3.22
C GLU A 106 -10.43 -13.37 1.76
N LYS A 107 -10.07 -12.49 0.82
CA LYS A 107 -10.10 -12.81 -0.60
C LYS A 107 -9.12 -13.93 -0.94
N LEU A 108 -7.91 -13.91 -0.38
CA LEU A 108 -6.90 -14.96 -0.60
C LEU A 108 -7.36 -16.30 0.00
N LYS A 109 -7.90 -16.30 1.22
CA LYS A 109 -8.44 -17.49 1.91
C LYS A 109 -9.51 -18.20 1.09
N LYS A 110 -10.31 -17.44 0.33
CA LYS A 110 -11.35 -17.94 -0.59
C LYS A 110 -10.82 -18.40 -1.95
N GLY A 111 -9.50 -18.51 -2.12
CA GLY A 111 -8.85 -18.90 -3.38
C GLY A 111 -8.74 -17.78 -4.41
N GLY A 112 -9.02 -16.53 -4.03
CA GLY A 112 -8.88 -15.39 -4.91
C GLY A 112 -7.43 -14.92 -5.09
N SER A 113 -7.24 -13.90 -5.94
CA SER A 113 -5.95 -13.27 -6.17
C SER A 113 -6.00 -11.74 -6.11
N CYS A 114 -4.89 -11.11 -5.74
CA CYS A 114 -4.71 -9.66 -5.74
C CYS A 114 -3.58 -9.23 -6.67
N VAL A 115 -3.78 -8.16 -7.44
CA VAL A 115 -2.81 -7.68 -8.44
C VAL A 115 -2.03 -6.50 -7.88
N PHE A 116 -0.71 -6.52 -8.09
CA PHE A 116 0.23 -5.49 -7.66
C PHE A 116 1.17 -5.17 -8.83
N GLY A 117 0.76 -4.21 -9.67
CA GLY A 117 1.49 -3.89 -10.91
C GLY A 117 1.61 -5.11 -11.83
N ASP A 118 2.83 -5.60 -11.99
CA ASP A 118 3.18 -6.66 -12.95
C ASP A 118 3.10 -8.08 -12.37
N PHE A 119 2.66 -8.24 -11.11
CA PHE A 119 2.46 -9.54 -10.51
C PHE A 119 1.11 -9.64 -9.81
N SER A 120 0.71 -10.87 -9.50
CA SER A 120 -0.42 -11.13 -8.62
C SER A 120 -0.03 -12.08 -7.51
N ILE A 121 -0.71 -11.99 -6.39
CA ILE A 121 -0.54 -12.92 -5.28
C ILE A 121 -1.80 -13.76 -5.14
N SER A 122 -1.60 -14.99 -4.70
CA SER A 122 -2.61 -15.92 -4.19
C SER A 122 -2.22 -16.28 -2.75
N ASP A 123 -3.06 -17.06 -2.07
CA ASP A 123 -2.77 -17.43 -0.68
C ASP A 123 -1.42 -18.14 -0.52
N GLY A 124 -1.05 -19.00 -1.48
CA GLY A 124 0.16 -19.81 -1.42
C GLY A 124 1.44 -19.18 -1.99
N GLY A 125 1.33 -18.05 -2.69
CA GLY A 125 2.49 -17.49 -3.38
C GLY A 125 2.21 -16.36 -4.35
N LEU A 126 3.23 -16.02 -5.11
CA LEU A 126 3.26 -14.93 -6.08
C LEU A 126 3.36 -15.49 -7.50
N THR A 127 2.57 -14.93 -8.42
CA THR A 127 2.66 -15.18 -9.86
C THR A 127 3.20 -13.94 -10.57
N VAL A 128 4.36 -14.06 -11.21
CA VAL A 128 4.94 -13.03 -12.05
C VAL A 128 4.27 -13.08 -13.42
N ARG A 129 3.81 -11.92 -13.91
CA ARG A 129 3.31 -11.81 -15.29
C ARG A 129 4.44 -11.38 -16.21
N PRO A 130 4.47 -11.90 -17.44
CA PRO A 130 5.46 -11.49 -18.43
C PRO A 130 5.36 -10.00 -18.76
N LYS A 131 6.50 -9.34 -18.97
CA LYS A 131 6.58 -7.97 -19.44
C LYS A 131 6.66 -7.94 -20.97
N GLY A 132 5.74 -7.22 -21.64
CA GLY A 132 5.81 -6.90 -23.07
C GLY A 132 4.78 -7.58 -23.98
N LEU A 133 4.76 -7.17 -25.26
CA LEU A 133 3.81 -7.59 -26.30
C LEU A 133 4.10 -9.00 -26.88
N PHE A 134 5.16 -9.68 -26.44
CA PHE A 134 5.50 -11.03 -26.90
C PHE A 134 4.85 -12.08 -25.99
N LYS A 135 3.72 -12.62 -26.45
CA LYS A 135 2.84 -13.61 -25.79
C LYS A 135 3.50 -14.96 -25.42
N SER A 136 4.81 -15.14 -25.62
CA SER A 136 5.50 -16.43 -25.41
C SER A 136 6.08 -16.64 -24.01
N GLN A 137 6.16 -15.61 -23.16
CA GLN A 137 6.62 -15.79 -21.79
C GLN A 137 5.49 -16.29 -20.89
N ARG A 138 5.63 -17.52 -20.38
CA ARG A 138 4.66 -18.15 -19.47
C ARG A 138 4.72 -17.45 -18.10
N SER A 139 3.55 -17.22 -17.49
CA SER A 139 3.50 -16.78 -16.10
C SER A 139 4.16 -17.81 -15.19
N GLU A 140 4.97 -17.33 -14.25
CA GLU A 140 5.72 -18.18 -13.32
C GLU A 140 5.19 -17.99 -11.91
N PHE A 141 4.96 -19.10 -11.21
CA PHE A 141 4.45 -19.11 -9.84
C PHE A 141 5.56 -19.50 -8.87
N PHE A 142 5.66 -18.73 -7.79
CA PHE A 142 6.63 -18.92 -6.72
C PHE A 142 5.90 -19.03 -5.39
N GLU A 143 6.10 -20.14 -4.70
CA GLU A 143 5.61 -20.35 -3.33
C GLU A 143 6.29 -19.38 -2.36
N TRP A 144 5.58 -18.92 -1.34
CA TRP A 144 6.14 -18.04 -0.31
C TRP A 144 7.41 -18.60 0.34
N ALA A 145 7.46 -19.90 0.60
CA ALA A 145 8.62 -20.57 1.20
C ALA A 145 9.89 -20.51 0.34
N LYS A 146 9.75 -20.30 -0.98
CA LYS A 146 10.86 -20.22 -1.94
C LYS A 146 11.24 -18.78 -2.28
N LEU A 147 10.65 -17.80 -1.59
CA LEU A 147 10.89 -16.39 -1.80
C LEU A 147 11.59 -15.74 -0.60
N LYS A 148 12.42 -14.75 -0.92
CA LYS A 148 12.84 -13.69 -0.01
C LYS A 148 12.20 -12.39 -0.48
N TRP A 149 11.93 -11.50 0.47
CA TRP A 149 11.45 -10.17 0.17
C TRP A 149 12.10 -9.13 1.07
N GLY A 150 12.14 -7.89 0.57
CA GLY A 150 12.71 -6.76 1.31
C GLY A 150 12.35 -5.43 0.68
N ILE A 151 12.72 -4.35 1.35
CA ILE A 151 12.49 -2.98 0.86
C ILE A 151 13.78 -2.46 0.24
N VAL A 152 13.72 -2.11 -1.04
CA VAL A 152 14.85 -1.54 -1.78
C VAL A 152 14.38 -0.30 -2.54
N ASN A 153 14.98 0.86 -2.24
CA ASN A 153 14.72 2.13 -2.91
C ASN A 153 13.22 2.49 -3.02
N GLY A 154 12.44 2.29 -1.96
CA GLY A 154 11.00 2.59 -1.96
C GLY A 154 10.12 1.58 -2.69
N ASN A 155 10.64 0.37 -2.95
CA ASN A 155 9.89 -0.74 -3.51
C ASN A 155 9.95 -1.95 -2.58
N LEU A 156 8.84 -2.67 -2.47
CA LEU A 156 8.84 -4.05 -2.00
C LEU A 156 9.36 -4.94 -3.13
N VAL A 157 10.44 -5.68 -2.91
CA VAL A 157 11.13 -6.49 -3.92
C VAL A 157 11.10 -7.95 -3.51
N PHE A 158 10.88 -8.84 -4.48
CA PHE A 158 10.86 -10.28 -4.31
C PHE A 158 12.00 -10.93 -5.11
N THR A 159 12.68 -11.88 -4.48
CA THR A 159 13.77 -12.66 -5.07
C THR A 159 13.59 -14.14 -4.72
N PRO A 160 14.03 -15.08 -5.58
CA PRO A 160 14.12 -16.49 -5.21
C PRO A 160 15.08 -16.68 -4.03
N SER A 161 14.77 -17.60 -3.13
CA SER A 161 15.60 -17.87 -1.94
C SER A 161 17.01 -18.36 -2.29
N ASP A 162 17.14 -19.07 -3.41
CA ASP A 162 18.36 -19.66 -3.98
C ASP A 162 19.12 -18.73 -4.95
N ALA A 163 18.49 -17.66 -5.41
CA ALA A 163 19.10 -16.62 -6.26
C ALA A 163 18.70 -15.20 -5.79
N PRO A 164 19.11 -14.78 -4.58
CA PRO A 164 18.67 -13.54 -3.95
C PRO A 164 19.10 -12.28 -4.70
N GLU A 165 20.06 -12.38 -5.61
CA GLU A 165 20.55 -11.28 -6.46
C GLU A 165 19.67 -11.00 -7.68
N ARG A 166 18.64 -11.83 -7.94
CA ARG A 166 17.77 -11.74 -9.12
C ARG A 166 16.34 -11.34 -8.74
N PRO A 167 16.01 -10.03 -8.74
CA PRO A 167 14.64 -9.58 -8.54
C PRO A 167 13.71 -10.14 -9.62
N ILE A 168 12.63 -10.80 -9.20
CA ILE A 168 11.62 -11.36 -10.09
C ILE A 168 10.35 -10.51 -10.13
N ALA A 169 10.08 -9.76 -9.07
CA ALA A 169 8.93 -8.87 -8.96
C ALA A 169 9.24 -7.72 -8.01
N SER A 170 8.58 -6.58 -8.23
CA SER A 170 8.61 -5.46 -7.31
C SER A 170 7.32 -4.64 -7.35
N ALA A 171 6.97 -4.04 -6.20
CA ALA A 171 5.86 -3.12 -6.06
C ALA A 171 6.36 -1.81 -5.46
N SER A 172 6.18 -0.71 -6.19
CA SER A 172 6.53 0.62 -5.68
C SER A 172 5.51 1.07 -4.65
N PHE A 173 6.00 1.53 -3.49
CA PHE A 173 5.14 2.11 -2.45
C PHE A 173 4.44 3.41 -2.90
N LEU A 174 4.99 4.12 -3.89
CA LEU A 174 4.41 5.33 -4.47
C LEU A 174 3.37 5.05 -5.55
N TRP A 175 3.57 4.01 -6.36
CA TRP A 175 2.85 3.85 -7.63
C TRP A 175 1.92 2.65 -7.65
N VAL A 176 2.22 1.60 -6.88
CA VAL A 176 1.39 0.39 -6.82
C VAL A 176 0.43 0.48 -5.64
N ASP A 177 -0.86 0.42 -5.95
CA ASP A 177 -1.93 0.43 -4.96
C ASP A 177 -1.70 -0.65 -3.89
N ASN A 178 -1.86 -0.27 -2.63
CA ASN A 178 -1.85 -1.17 -1.48
C ASN A 178 -0.53 -1.95 -1.27
N ALA A 179 0.58 -1.54 -1.89
CA ALA A 179 1.88 -2.19 -1.69
C ALA A 179 2.32 -2.21 -0.21
N HIS A 180 1.99 -1.16 0.55
CA HIS A 180 2.21 -1.12 2.01
C HIS A 180 1.42 -2.17 2.77
N ILE A 181 0.17 -2.39 2.38
CA ILE A 181 -0.70 -3.41 2.99
C ILE A 181 -0.10 -4.80 2.78
N LEU A 182 0.35 -5.10 1.55
CA LEU A 182 1.06 -6.34 1.25
C LEU A 182 2.36 -6.47 2.07
N SER A 183 3.14 -5.39 2.17
CA SER A 183 4.40 -5.40 2.93
C SER A 183 4.18 -5.73 4.41
N VAL A 184 3.13 -5.20 5.03
CA VAL A 184 2.79 -5.51 6.44
C VAL A 184 2.35 -6.97 6.56
N ALA A 185 1.48 -7.45 5.67
CA ALA A 185 1.04 -8.85 5.69
C ALA A 185 2.22 -9.83 5.54
N LEU A 186 3.19 -9.52 4.68
CA LEU A 186 4.39 -10.32 4.49
C LEU A 186 5.35 -10.25 5.68
N ALA A 187 5.45 -9.11 6.37
CA ALA A 187 6.20 -9.02 7.61
C ALA A 187 5.61 -9.94 8.69
N LEU A 188 4.28 -9.98 8.82
CA LEU A 188 3.60 -10.91 9.73
C LEU A 188 3.79 -12.38 9.31
N LEU A 189 3.76 -12.67 8.00
CA LEU A 189 4.03 -14.02 7.49
C LEU A 189 5.48 -14.47 7.78
N GLN A 190 6.44 -13.55 7.73
CA GLN A 190 7.86 -13.84 7.97
C GLN A 190 8.11 -14.40 9.38
N GLU A 191 7.35 -13.94 10.37
CA GLU A 191 7.41 -14.39 11.76
C GLU A 191 6.81 -15.78 11.98
N ARG A 192 6.10 -16.34 10.98
CA ARG A 192 5.52 -17.68 11.07
C ARG A 192 6.50 -18.77 10.61
N PRO A 193 6.53 -19.93 11.28
CA PRO A 193 7.42 -21.03 10.92
C PRO A 193 7.04 -21.71 9.60
N ASP A 194 5.75 -21.77 9.26
CA ASP A 194 5.25 -22.59 8.16
C ASP A 194 5.13 -21.86 6.81
N LYS A 195 5.23 -20.51 6.76
CA LYS A 195 5.28 -19.63 5.56
C LYS A 195 4.52 -20.11 4.31
N ARG A 196 3.41 -20.82 4.48
CA ARG A 196 2.71 -21.52 3.38
C ARG A 196 1.53 -20.73 2.85
N ARG A 197 0.83 -20.02 3.74
CA ARG A 197 -0.42 -19.32 3.43
C ARG A 197 -0.38 -17.92 4.02
N LEU A 198 -0.60 -16.91 3.19
CA LEU A 198 -0.62 -15.52 3.65
C LEU A 198 -1.85 -15.25 4.52
N SER A 199 -3.00 -15.84 4.22
CA SER A 199 -4.24 -15.68 4.99
C SER A 199 -4.15 -16.26 6.40
N ALA A 200 -3.20 -17.16 6.66
CA ALA A 200 -3.02 -17.76 7.99
C ALA A 200 -2.69 -16.70 9.06
N ILE A 201 -2.20 -15.52 8.69
CA ILE A 201 -1.93 -14.42 9.64
C ILE A 201 -3.21 -13.87 10.30
N ALA A 202 -4.39 -14.18 9.76
CA ALA A 202 -5.69 -13.80 10.34
C ALA A 202 -6.35 -14.92 11.17
N ASP A 203 -5.73 -16.11 11.22
CA ASP A 203 -6.14 -17.21 12.10
C ASP A 203 -5.46 -17.06 13.47
#